data_AF-A0A517V7U6-F1
#
_entry.id   AF-A0A517V7U6-F1
#
_cell.length_a   1.000
_cell.length_b   1.000
_cell.length_c   1.000
_cell.angle_alpha   90.00
_cell.angle_beta   90.00
_cell.angle_gamma   90.00
#
_symmetry.space_group_name_H-M   'P 1'
#
loop_
_entity.id
_entity.type
_entity.pdbx_description
1 polymer ?
#
loop_
_entity_poly.entity_id
_entity_poly.type
_entity_poly.pdbx_seq_one_letter_code
_entity_poly.pdbx_strand_id
1 'polypeptide(L)'
;MNLKCLLLMLTFIAVGEAAAVAQAPTEFKDWKMNSEQMPRLTEIDRNSIYVIRMGHLLLTYEPGDWKRRGLKQKPVQLESMVRVGKAVTASEPDAAFLALVNQQLEQKQTFQFQKANLAQWGASGDEDQTESFLWEVVWKRFPVYGGLVEEPELIKALVDSRGSLIPHDRYLIDTVPLLLPKPEFDPDQNPRYRETERPRIWPCAKLKLEAADVEPQKKLSPSEIEKRARQTFDKMVERLHGIYKAESFQFQFVNLQRARLPWRLNAEGQIESLYVWAVQFQEVRTKRLKTPPELFTVWVKEDGTVADLRLIDERDRN
;
A
#
# COMPACT_ATOMS: atom_id res chain seq x y z
N MET A 1 41.23 16.28 40.86
CA MET A 1 39.92 16.22 40.18
C MET A 1 39.92 14.99 39.29
N ASN A 2 39.15 13.96 39.65
CA ASN A 2 39.25 12.60 39.12
C ASN A 2 38.58 12.44 37.76
N LEU A 3 39.19 11.62 36.89
CA LEU A 3 38.74 11.19 35.55
C LEU A 3 37.27 10.69 35.51
N LYS A 4 36.71 10.33 36.67
CA LYS A 4 35.29 9.98 36.85
C LYS A 4 34.32 11.15 36.62
N CYS A 5 34.73 12.40 36.82
CA CYS A 5 33.88 13.56 36.53
C CYS A 5 33.81 13.88 35.03
N LEU A 6 34.85 13.54 34.26
CA LEU A 6 34.86 13.76 32.80
C LEU A 6 33.97 12.73 32.08
N LEU A 7 33.96 11.48 32.55
CA LEU A 7 33.10 10.42 32.01
C LEU A 7 31.61 10.63 32.31
N LEU A 8 31.26 11.35 33.39
CA LEU A 8 29.87 11.69 33.73
C LEU A 8 29.32 12.87 32.92
N MET A 9 30.20 13.78 32.46
CA MET A 9 29.83 14.88 31.54
C MET A 9 29.68 14.39 30.10
N LEU A 10 30.44 13.37 29.68
CA LEU A 10 30.32 12.78 28.34
C LEU A 10 29.11 11.84 28.20
N THR A 11 28.66 11.18 29.27
CA THR A 11 27.36 10.47 29.27
C THR A 11 26.16 11.41 29.34
N PHE A 12 26.33 12.67 29.75
CA PHE A 12 25.26 13.68 29.67
C PHE A 12 25.16 14.37 28.30
N ILE A 13 26.22 14.35 27.49
CA ILE A 13 26.20 14.91 26.13
C ILE A 13 25.79 13.86 25.08
N ALA A 14 26.00 12.57 25.34
CA ALA A 14 25.53 11.48 24.47
C ALA A 14 24.07 11.00 24.74
N VAL A 15 23.37 11.60 25.69
CA VAL A 15 21.92 11.38 25.96
C VAL A 15 21.08 12.61 25.53
N GLY A 16 21.71 13.64 24.96
CA GLY A 16 21.08 14.91 24.58
C GLY A 16 20.50 14.99 23.16
N GLU A 17 20.74 14.02 22.27
CA GLU A 17 20.28 14.07 20.87
C GLU A 17 19.37 12.88 20.46
N ALA A 18 18.81 12.16 21.44
CA ALA A 18 17.79 11.13 21.20
C ALA A 18 16.42 11.48 21.83
N ALA A 19 16.19 12.77 22.10
CA ALA A 19 14.90 13.30 22.53
C ALA A 19 14.49 14.50 21.67
N ALA A 20 14.69 14.40 20.36
CA ALA A 20 13.82 15.07 19.40
C ALA A 20 12.86 14.02 18.81
N VAL A 21 12.16 13.30 19.70
CA VAL A 21 10.75 13.01 19.40
C VAL A 21 10.19 14.39 19.09
N ALA A 22 9.75 14.60 17.85
CA ALA A 22 8.87 15.70 17.55
C ALA A 22 7.63 15.50 18.43
N GLN A 23 7.71 15.96 19.67
CA GLN A 23 6.58 16.50 20.39
C GLN A 23 6.11 17.62 19.46
N ALA A 24 5.17 17.26 18.58
CA ALA A 24 4.25 18.24 18.04
C ALA A 24 3.83 19.09 19.24
N PRO A 25 3.95 20.43 19.19
CA PRO A 25 3.68 21.27 20.34
C PRO A 25 2.31 20.87 20.91
N THR A 26 2.33 20.24 22.08
CA THR A 26 1.17 19.62 22.71
C THR A 26 0.29 20.66 23.39
N GLU A 27 0.23 21.88 22.85
CA GLU A 27 -0.54 22.98 23.43
C GLU A 27 -1.11 23.87 22.31
N PHE A 28 -2.14 23.37 21.63
CA PHE A 28 -3.29 24.22 21.25
C PHE A 28 -4.08 24.61 22.52
N LYS A 29 -3.42 25.06 23.60
CA LYS A 29 -4.08 25.39 24.87
C LYS A 29 -4.94 26.64 24.77
N ASP A 30 -4.67 27.51 23.80
CA ASP A 30 -5.39 28.77 23.64
C ASP A 30 -6.59 28.69 22.68
N TRP A 31 -6.84 27.52 22.08
CA TRP A 31 -8.00 27.29 21.20
C TRP A 31 -9.07 26.43 21.86
N LYS A 32 -9.22 26.53 23.19
CA LYS A 32 -10.46 26.12 23.83
C LYS A 32 -11.56 27.11 23.44
N MET A 33 -12.14 26.92 22.26
CA MET A 33 -13.46 27.47 21.97
C MET A 33 -14.41 26.92 23.01
N ASN A 34 -14.98 27.82 23.81
CA ASN A 34 -16.00 27.45 24.76
C ASN A 34 -17.18 26.89 23.94
N SER A 35 -17.64 25.68 24.22
CA SER A 35 -18.72 25.04 23.44
C SER A 35 -20.02 25.86 23.48
N GLU A 36 -20.14 26.77 24.44
CA GLU A 36 -21.24 27.75 24.57
C GLU A 36 -21.14 28.93 23.59
N GLN A 37 -19.99 29.14 22.95
CA GLN A 37 -19.76 30.21 21.96
C GLN A 37 -19.95 29.74 20.50
N MET A 38 -20.09 28.42 20.26
CA MET A 38 -20.56 27.92 18.97
C MET A 38 -22.08 27.85 19.01
N PRO A 39 -22.80 28.46 18.05
CA PRO A 39 -24.21 28.15 17.92
C PRO A 39 -24.36 26.67 17.63
N ARG A 40 -25.37 26.08 18.24
CA ARG A 40 -25.71 24.69 17.96
C ARG A 40 -26.12 24.63 16.49
N LEU A 41 -25.76 23.56 15.78
CA LEU A 41 -26.16 23.37 14.37
C LEU A 41 -27.69 23.49 14.17
N THR A 42 -28.46 23.23 15.23
CA THR A 42 -29.92 23.41 15.29
C THR A 42 -30.41 24.86 15.35
N GLU A 43 -29.54 25.82 15.67
CA GLU A 43 -29.84 27.24 15.81
C GLU A 43 -29.48 28.05 14.54
N ILE A 44 -28.80 27.42 13.58
CA ILE A 44 -28.43 28.04 12.32
C ILE A 44 -29.57 27.85 11.33
N ASP A 45 -30.28 28.94 11.03
CA ASP A 45 -31.25 28.96 9.92
C ASP A 45 -30.53 28.64 8.60
N ARG A 46 -30.99 27.58 7.93
CA ARG A 46 -30.39 27.04 6.70
C ARG A 46 -30.41 28.02 5.52
N ASN A 47 -31.20 29.10 5.62
CA ASN A 47 -31.36 30.12 4.58
C ASN A 47 -30.64 31.44 4.87
N SER A 48 -29.94 31.56 6.01
CA SER A 48 -29.29 32.81 6.42
C SER A 48 -27.78 32.80 6.18
N ILE A 49 -27.21 33.98 5.85
CA ILE A 49 -25.75 34.17 5.80
C ILE A 49 -25.22 34.07 7.22
N TYR A 50 -24.23 33.21 7.42
CA TYR A 50 -23.65 32.93 8.72
C TYR A 50 -22.17 33.26 8.73
N VAL A 51 -21.72 34.07 9.71
CA VAL A 51 -20.32 34.51 9.81
C VAL A 51 -19.74 34.06 11.13
N ILE A 52 -18.79 33.13 11.09
CA ILE A 52 -18.02 32.71 12.26
C ILE A 52 -16.73 33.51 12.29
N ARG A 53 -16.53 34.29 13.36
CA ARG A 53 -15.26 34.93 13.62
C ARG A 53 -14.39 34.02 14.50
N MET A 54 -13.25 33.59 13.98
CA MET A 54 -12.23 32.84 14.72
C MET A 54 -10.96 33.70 14.81
N GLY A 55 -10.82 34.46 15.90
CA GLY A 55 -9.72 35.43 16.04
C GLY A 55 -9.80 36.52 14.97
N HIS A 56 -8.82 36.51 14.05
CA HIS A 56 -8.76 37.41 12.88
C HIS A 56 -9.40 36.81 11.61
N LEU A 57 -9.75 35.52 11.62
CA LEU A 57 -10.40 34.84 10.49
C LEU A 57 -11.91 35.07 10.54
N LEU A 58 -12.50 35.39 9.39
CA LEU A 58 -13.94 35.45 9.18
C LEU A 58 -14.34 34.32 8.22
N LEU A 59 -15.11 33.36 8.72
CA LEU A 59 -15.68 32.26 7.94
C LEU A 59 -17.14 32.58 7.64
N THR A 60 -17.39 33.07 6.43
CA THR A 60 -18.73 33.32 5.89
C THR A 60 -19.27 32.07 5.19
N TYR A 61 -20.43 31.59 5.63
CA TYR A 61 -21.27 30.62 4.95
C TYR A 61 -22.51 31.33 4.41
N GLU A 62 -22.66 31.38 3.09
CA GLU A 62 -23.82 31.96 2.43
C GLU A 62 -24.56 30.87 1.61
N PRO A 63 -25.81 30.55 1.96
CA PRO A 63 -26.61 29.58 1.21
C PRO A 63 -26.69 29.95 -0.28
N GLY A 64 -26.26 29.04 -1.14
CA GLY A 64 -26.27 29.26 -2.60
C GLY A 64 -25.08 30.03 -3.18
N ASP A 65 -24.12 30.48 -2.36
CA ASP A 65 -22.88 31.15 -2.83
C ASP A 65 -22.04 30.23 -3.73
N TRP A 66 -22.13 28.92 -3.54
CA TRP A 66 -21.49 27.94 -4.41
C TRP A 66 -21.88 28.09 -5.90
N LYS A 67 -23.15 28.40 -6.19
CA LYS A 67 -23.62 28.68 -7.56
C LYS A 67 -23.01 29.97 -8.11
N ARG A 68 -22.91 31.01 -7.28
CA ARG A 68 -22.31 32.31 -7.65
C ARG A 68 -20.82 32.22 -7.89
N ARG A 69 -20.12 31.34 -7.16
CA ARG A 69 -18.70 31.03 -7.36
C ARG A 69 -18.42 30.09 -8.54
N GLY A 70 -19.44 29.75 -9.33
CA GLY A 70 -19.30 28.84 -10.48
C GLY A 70 -18.95 27.40 -10.10
N LEU A 71 -19.13 27.02 -8.83
CA LEU A 71 -18.99 25.64 -8.42
C LEU A 71 -20.16 24.85 -9.02
N LYS A 72 -19.84 23.83 -9.81
CA LYS A 72 -20.84 23.01 -10.51
C LYS A 72 -21.70 22.16 -9.56
N GLN A 73 -21.20 21.94 -8.35
CA GLN A 73 -21.77 20.98 -7.41
C GLN A 73 -22.25 21.64 -6.11
N LYS A 74 -23.39 21.16 -5.60
CA LYS A 74 -23.99 21.62 -4.35
C LYS A 74 -23.14 21.11 -3.17
N PRO A 75 -22.82 21.96 -2.17
CA PRO A 75 -22.13 21.53 -0.96
C PRO A 75 -22.87 20.37 -0.28
N VAL A 76 -22.14 19.34 0.11
CA VAL A 76 -22.69 18.20 0.86
C VAL A 76 -22.86 18.55 2.32
N GLN A 77 -23.93 18.05 2.93
CA GLN A 77 -24.17 18.24 4.36
C GLN A 77 -23.11 17.49 5.16
N LEU A 78 -22.25 18.22 5.86
CA LEU A 78 -21.24 17.63 6.76
C LEU A 78 -21.86 16.73 7.84
N GLU A 79 -23.13 16.94 8.18
CA GLU A 79 -23.89 16.12 9.14
C GLU A 79 -24.05 14.66 8.69
N SER A 80 -24.04 14.38 7.38
CA SER A 80 -24.11 13.01 6.85
C SER A 80 -22.76 12.30 6.86
N MET A 81 -21.70 12.95 7.33
CA MET A 81 -20.34 12.42 7.35
C MET A 81 -19.84 12.14 8.75
N VAL A 82 -19.16 11.02 8.91
CA VAL A 82 -18.42 10.74 10.13
C VAL A 82 -17.32 11.78 10.35
N ARG A 83 -17.12 12.20 11.61
CA ARG A 83 -16.04 13.13 11.99
C ARG A 83 -14.67 12.51 11.70
N VAL A 84 -13.69 13.34 11.33
CA VAL A 84 -12.31 12.92 11.00
C VAL A 84 -11.70 12.00 12.05
N GLY A 85 -11.88 12.28 13.35
CA GLY A 85 -11.34 11.43 14.41
C GLY A 85 -11.87 9.99 14.37
N LYS A 86 -13.16 9.80 14.09
CA LYS A 86 -13.75 8.45 13.92
C LYS A 86 -13.23 7.77 12.67
N ALA A 87 -13.05 8.52 11.57
CA ALA A 87 -12.47 7.97 10.35
C ALA A 87 -11.01 7.53 10.56
N VAL A 88 -10.20 8.35 11.24
CA VAL A 88 -8.80 8.00 11.57
C VAL A 88 -8.75 6.75 12.42
N THR A 89 -9.53 6.67 13.51
CA THR A 89 -9.59 5.47 14.36
C THR A 89 -10.06 4.23 13.61
N ALA A 90 -11.08 4.34 12.76
CA ALA A 90 -11.57 3.22 11.95
C ALA A 90 -10.54 2.72 10.92
N SER A 91 -9.61 3.59 10.52
CA SER A 91 -8.58 3.30 9.52
C SER A 91 -7.24 2.85 10.10
N GLU A 92 -7.13 2.76 11.42
CA GLU A 92 -5.89 2.39 12.08
C GLU A 92 -5.48 0.96 11.67
N PRO A 93 -4.21 0.75 11.27
CA PRO A 93 -3.73 -0.57 10.90
C PRO A 93 -3.90 -1.57 12.05
N ASP A 94 -4.71 -2.60 11.82
CA ASP A 94 -4.97 -3.62 12.83
C ASP A 94 -3.74 -4.53 13.07
N ALA A 95 -3.83 -5.35 14.13
CA ALA A 95 -2.76 -6.26 14.51
C ALA A 95 -2.47 -7.35 13.46
N ALA A 96 -3.46 -7.74 12.65
CA ALA A 96 -3.26 -8.73 11.59
C ALA A 96 -2.48 -8.14 10.41
N PHE A 97 -2.80 -6.90 10.01
CA PHE A 97 -2.08 -6.15 9.00
C PHE A 97 -0.64 -5.86 9.42
N LEU A 98 -0.44 -5.41 10.66
CA LEU A 98 0.89 -5.24 11.26
C LEU A 98 1.71 -6.54 11.21
N ALA A 99 1.13 -7.66 11.61
CA ALA A 99 1.80 -8.97 11.57
C ALA A 99 2.16 -9.39 10.15
N LEU A 100 1.28 -9.16 9.18
CA LEU A 100 1.53 -9.46 7.77
C LEU A 100 2.71 -8.64 7.22
N VAL A 101 2.72 -7.32 7.46
CA VAL A 101 3.80 -6.44 7.02
C VAL A 101 5.13 -6.84 7.66
N ASN A 102 5.13 -7.15 8.95
CA ASN A 102 6.33 -7.60 9.66
C ASN A 102 6.87 -8.92 9.12
N GLN A 103 5.99 -9.84 8.73
CA GLN A 103 6.38 -11.10 8.11
C GLN A 103 6.99 -10.89 6.72
N GLN A 104 6.42 -9.99 5.90
CA GLN A 104 6.90 -9.75 4.54
C GLN A 104 8.23 -9.00 4.49
N LEU A 105 8.44 -8.07 5.41
CA LEU A 105 9.68 -7.27 5.48
C LEU A 105 10.75 -7.90 6.37
N GLU A 106 10.42 -9.01 7.04
CA GLU A 106 11.27 -9.66 8.05
C GLU A 106 11.80 -8.69 9.13
N GLN A 107 11.08 -7.58 9.34
CA GLN A 107 11.46 -6.48 10.24
C GLN A 107 10.21 -5.90 10.89
N LYS A 108 10.29 -5.61 12.19
CA LYS A 108 9.19 -4.97 12.92
C LYS A 108 8.97 -3.53 12.47
N GLN A 109 7.75 -3.23 12.08
CA GLN A 109 7.27 -1.94 11.65
C GLN A 109 6.25 -1.35 12.64
N THR A 110 6.08 -0.04 12.56
CA THR A 110 5.00 0.72 13.18
C THR A 110 4.40 1.70 12.17
N PHE A 111 3.21 2.21 12.46
CA PHE A 111 2.50 3.15 11.60
C PHE A 111 2.19 4.44 12.35
N GLN A 112 2.50 5.57 11.73
CA GLN A 112 2.20 6.89 12.24
C GLN A 112 1.20 7.59 11.32
N PHE A 113 0.10 8.08 11.89
CA PHE A 113 -0.85 8.91 11.17
C PHE A 113 -0.14 10.14 10.56
N GLN A 114 -0.40 10.42 9.28
CA GLN A 114 0.13 11.60 8.60
C GLN A 114 -0.95 12.64 8.33
N LYS A 115 -2.02 12.24 7.64
CA LYS A 115 -3.09 13.16 7.22
C LYS A 115 -4.37 12.41 6.91
N ALA A 116 -5.49 13.12 6.98
CA ALA A 116 -6.78 12.67 6.51
C ALA A 116 -7.36 13.72 5.55
N ASN A 117 -7.70 13.30 4.34
CA ASN A 117 -8.28 14.15 3.31
C ASN A 117 -9.70 13.69 3.02
N LEU A 118 -10.61 14.64 2.82
CA LEU A 118 -11.92 14.35 2.29
C LEU A 118 -11.83 14.28 0.77
N ALA A 119 -12.18 13.14 0.19
CA ALA A 119 -12.17 12.93 -1.25
C ALA A 119 -13.58 12.59 -1.77
N GLN A 120 -13.88 13.07 -2.96
CA GLN A 120 -15.11 12.75 -3.67
C GLN A 120 -14.95 11.42 -4.40
N TRP A 121 -15.92 10.53 -4.26
CA TRP A 121 -15.97 9.23 -4.91
C TRP A 121 -17.08 9.22 -5.98
N GLY A 122 -16.74 8.81 -7.20
CA GLY A 122 -17.70 8.68 -8.30
C GLY A 122 -17.88 9.92 -9.19
N ALA A 123 -16.90 10.81 -9.30
CA ALA A 123 -16.96 11.99 -10.19
C ALA A 123 -16.80 11.66 -11.70
N SER A 124 -17.34 10.53 -12.18
CA SER A 124 -17.34 10.15 -13.59
C SER A 124 -18.73 10.32 -14.19
N GLY A 125 -19.01 11.52 -14.70
CA GLY A 125 -19.89 11.79 -15.85
C GLY A 125 -21.37 11.43 -15.82
N ASP A 126 -21.86 10.58 -14.92
CA ASP A 126 -23.27 10.15 -14.89
C ASP A 126 -24.06 10.95 -13.85
N GLU A 127 -25.08 11.65 -14.33
CA GLU A 127 -25.95 12.56 -13.56
C GLU A 127 -26.79 11.86 -12.48
N ASP A 128 -26.80 10.53 -12.42
CA ASP A 128 -27.63 9.72 -11.51
C ASP A 128 -26.88 9.02 -10.37
N GLN A 129 -25.55 9.17 -10.27
CA GLN A 129 -24.83 8.64 -9.10
C GLN A 129 -24.84 9.67 -7.96
N THR A 130 -25.48 9.31 -6.85
CA THR A 130 -25.40 10.07 -5.61
C THR A 130 -23.93 10.21 -5.21
N GLU A 131 -23.36 11.41 -5.38
CA GLU A 131 -21.97 11.70 -5.07
C GLU A 131 -21.67 11.26 -3.63
N SER A 132 -20.82 10.25 -3.49
CA SER A 132 -20.43 9.73 -2.18
C SER A 132 -19.07 10.31 -1.82
N PHE A 133 -18.92 10.76 -0.58
CA PHE A 133 -17.64 11.25 -0.08
C PHE A 133 -17.00 10.15 0.77
N LEU A 134 -15.68 10.07 0.71
CA LEU A 134 -14.88 9.19 1.55
C LEU A 134 -13.73 9.96 2.20
N TRP A 135 -13.25 9.44 3.32
CA TRP A 135 -12.01 9.86 3.94
C TRP A 135 -10.86 9.04 3.37
N GLU A 136 -9.87 9.71 2.77
CA GLU A 136 -8.55 9.15 2.49
C GLU A 136 -7.63 9.43 3.69
N VAL A 137 -7.33 8.41 4.48
CA VAL A 137 -6.43 8.50 5.64
C VAL A 137 -5.07 7.93 5.26
N VAL A 138 -4.00 8.70 5.47
CA VAL A 138 -2.64 8.29 5.11
C VAL A 138 -1.85 7.98 6.38
N TRP A 139 -1.29 6.78 6.41
CA TRP A 139 -0.40 6.26 7.43
C TRP A 139 1.01 6.13 6.87
N LYS A 140 2.01 6.41 7.69
CA LYS A 140 3.42 6.29 7.33
C LYS A 140 4.06 5.15 8.12
N ARG A 141 4.72 4.24 7.42
CA ARG A 141 5.39 3.06 7.95
C ARG A 141 6.80 3.43 8.40
N PHE A 142 7.23 2.92 9.55
CA PHE A 142 8.59 3.10 10.08
C PHE A 142 9.11 1.83 10.75
N PRO A 143 10.43 1.55 10.69
CA PRO A 143 11.02 0.41 11.38
C PRO A 143 11.21 0.75 12.86
N VAL A 144 10.92 -0.21 13.74
CA VAL A 144 11.00 0.00 15.19
C VAL A 144 12.45 0.13 15.69
N TYR A 145 13.38 -0.63 15.10
CA TYR A 145 14.77 -0.72 15.59
C TYR A 145 15.79 0.06 14.75
N GLY A 146 15.35 1.11 14.06
CA GLY A 146 16.16 1.79 13.04
C GLY A 146 16.28 0.96 11.76
N GLY A 147 16.62 1.62 10.66
CA GLY A 147 16.68 1.02 9.32
C GLY A 147 16.04 1.92 8.26
N LEU A 148 16.29 1.61 6.99
CA LEU A 148 15.63 2.26 5.86
C LEU A 148 14.31 1.56 5.58
N VAL A 149 13.25 2.33 5.33
CA VAL A 149 12.00 1.79 4.79
C VAL A 149 12.15 1.73 3.29
N GLU A 150 12.15 0.52 2.73
CA GLU A 150 11.99 0.37 1.28
C GLU A 150 10.53 0.70 0.90
N GLU A 151 10.33 1.33 -0.26
CA GLU A 151 9.02 1.81 -0.70
C GLU A 151 7.97 0.68 -0.85
N PRO A 152 6.66 0.96 -0.66
CA PRO A 152 6.08 2.25 -0.31
C PRO A 152 6.07 2.50 1.21
N GLU A 153 6.55 3.68 1.60
CA GLU A 153 6.54 4.18 3.00
C GLU A 153 5.13 4.60 3.45
N LEU A 154 4.23 4.89 2.50
CA LEU A 154 2.89 5.42 2.75
C LEU A 154 1.81 4.37 2.46
N ILE A 155 0.86 4.27 3.38
CA ILE A 155 -0.30 3.40 3.28
C ILE A 155 -1.54 4.29 3.29
N LYS A 156 -2.42 4.08 2.31
CA LYS A 156 -3.66 4.82 2.19
C LYS A 156 -4.82 3.94 2.61
N ALA A 157 -5.60 4.45 3.55
CA ALA A 157 -6.85 3.87 4.03
C ALA A 157 -8.06 4.68 3.56
N LEU A 158 -9.13 3.97 3.18
CA LEU A 158 -10.35 4.61 2.70
C LEU A 158 -11.47 4.31 3.68
N VAL A 159 -12.18 5.34 4.15
CA VAL A 159 -13.31 5.19 5.06
C VAL A 159 -14.53 5.85 4.45
N ASP A 160 -15.65 5.14 4.41
CA ASP A 160 -16.87 5.68 3.84
C ASP A 160 -17.48 6.81 4.71
N SER A 161 -18.52 7.44 4.18
CA SER A 161 -19.24 8.51 4.89
C SER A 161 -19.83 8.08 6.24
N ARG A 162 -20.09 6.79 6.46
CA ARG A 162 -20.66 6.22 7.69
C ARG A 162 -19.60 5.86 8.73
N GLY A 163 -18.32 5.90 8.35
CA GLY A 163 -17.21 5.52 9.22
C GLY A 163 -16.82 4.06 9.12
N SER A 164 -17.26 3.35 8.09
CA SER A 164 -16.84 1.98 7.81
C SER A 164 -15.56 1.98 6.96
N LEU A 165 -14.56 1.23 7.41
CA LEU A 165 -13.32 1.01 6.66
C LEU A 165 -13.64 0.26 5.37
N ILE A 166 -13.23 0.82 4.23
CA ILE A 166 -13.26 0.17 2.94
C ILE A 166 -11.96 -0.64 2.84
N PRO A 167 -12.02 -1.98 2.86
CA PRO A 167 -10.82 -2.79 2.88
C PRO A 167 -10.03 -2.63 1.58
N HIS A 168 -8.71 -2.57 1.69
CA HIS A 168 -7.84 -2.61 0.51
C HIS A 168 -7.74 -4.02 -0.03
N ASP A 169 -7.71 -4.12 -1.35
CA ASP A 169 -7.20 -5.31 -2.01
C ASP A 169 -5.76 -5.53 -1.57
N ARG A 170 -5.47 -6.71 -1.04
CA ARG A 170 -4.10 -7.10 -0.70
C ARG A 170 -3.55 -7.96 -1.82
N TYR A 171 -2.24 -7.91 -2.03
CA TYR A 171 -1.61 -8.68 -3.08
C TYR A 171 -0.33 -9.35 -2.58
N LEU A 172 -0.08 -10.56 -3.05
CA LEU A 172 1.26 -11.14 -3.08
C LEU A 172 1.85 -10.85 -4.44
N ILE A 173 3.02 -10.22 -4.44
CA ILE A 173 3.75 -9.88 -5.65
C ILE A 173 5.11 -10.54 -5.56
N ASP A 174 5.49 -11.22 -6.63
CA ASP A 174 6.83 -11.74 -6.80
C ASP A 174 7.39 -11.32 -8.15
N THR A 175 8.69 -11.02 -8.21
CA THR A 175 9.33 -10.59 -9.45
C THR A 175 10.82 -10.92 -9.45
N VAL A 176 11.33 -11.33 -10.61
CA VAL A 176 12.74 -11.65 -10.81
C VAL A 176 13.24 -10.90 -12.05
N PRO A 177 14.36 -10.18 -12.01
CA PRO A 177 14.94 -9.54 -13.19
C PRO A 177 15.60 -10.59 -14.08
N LEU A 178 15.15 -10.65 -15.33
CA LEU A 178 15.78 -11.41 -16.41
C LEU A 178 16.53 -10.47 -17.34
N LEU A 179 17.75 -10.86 -17.72
CA LEU A 179 18.55 -10.11 -18.68
C LEU A 179 18.33 -10.66 -20.07
N LEU A 180 17.90 -9.81 -20.99
CA LEU A 180 17.85 -10.17 -22.39
C LEU A 180 19.26 -10.41 -22.97
N PRO A 181 19.37 -11.21 -24.04
CA PRO A 181 20.56 -11.21 -24.87
C PRO A 181 20.92 -9.77 -25.26
N LYS A 182 22.23 -9.49 -25.42
CA LYS A 182 22.62 -8.17 -25.96
C LYS A 182 21.95 -8.01 -27.33
N PRO A 183 21.20 -6.92 -27.58
CA PRO A 183 20.70 -6.67 -28.91
C PRO A 183 21.88 -6.56 -29.88
N GLU A 184 21.71 -7.08 -31.10
CA GLU A 184 22.65 -6.78 -32.18
C GLU A 184 22.63 -5.27 -32.43
N PHE A 185 23.80 -4.69 -32.66
CA PHE A 185 23.93 -3.26 -32.89
C PHE A 185 23.27 -2.92 -34.25
N ASP A 186 22.09 -2.29 -34.20
CA ASP A 186 21.42 -1.71 -35.37
C ASP A 186 21.58 -0.18 -35.31
N PRO A 187 22.54 0.40 -36.06
CA PRO A 187 22.77 1.84 -36.07
C PRO A 187 21.62 2.66 -36.67
N ASP A 188 20.71 2.04 -37.42
CA ASP A 188 19.67 2.74 -38.18
C ASP A 188 18.35 2.89 -37.38
N GLN A 189 18.06 2.00 -36.44
CA GLN A 189 16.78 1.99 -35.72
C GLN A 189 16.74 2.75 -34.39
N ASN A 190 17.87 2.92 -33.68
CA ASN A 190 17.84 3.62 -32.40
C ASN A 190 19.19 4.21 -31.94
N PRO A 191 19.56 5.42 -32.40
CA PRO A 191 20.81 6.08 -32.02
C PRO A 191 20.90 6.50 -30.53
N ARG A 192 19.82 6.29 -29.75
CA ARG A 192 19.75 6.58 -28.31
C ARG A 192 19.85 5.34 -27.41
N TYR A 193 19.95 4.12 -27.95
CA TYR A 193 20.28 2.97 -27.13
C TYR A 193 21.70 3.14 -26.61
N ARG A 194 21.82 3.72 -25.42
CA ARG A 194 23.07 3.93 -24.71
C ARG A 194 23.85 2.62 -24.75
N GLU A 195 25.04 2.72 -25.32
CA GLU A 195 26.01 1.65 -25.39
C GLU A 195 26.07 0.92 -24.04
N THR A 196 25.98 -0.41 -24.08
CA THR A 196 26.45 -1.40 -23.09
C THR A 196 25.47 -2.15 -22.16
N GLU A 197 24.25 -1.70 -21.86
CA GLU A 197 23.38 -2.44 -20.91
C GLU A 197 22.39 -3.40 -21.59
N ARG A 198 22.31 -4.64 -21.08
CA ARG A 198 21.33 -5.64 -21.53
C ARG A 198 19.94 -5.20 -21.04
N PRO A 199 18.92 -5.10 -21.91
CA PRO A 199 17.58 -4.71 -21.47
C PRO A 199 17.04 -5.74 -20.48
N ARG A 200 16.31 -5.27 -19.47
CA ARG A 200 15.72 -6.11 -18.43
C ARG A 200 14.26 -6.41 -18.74
N ILE A 201 13.85 -7.63 -18.40
CA ILE A 201 12.44 -8.01 -18.32
C ILE A 201 12.18 -8.48 -16.91
N TRP A 202 11.01 -8.15 -16.39
CA TRP A 202 10.53 -8.64 -15.11
C TRP A 202 9.28 -9.48 -15.32
N PRO A 203 9.38 -10.82 -15.25
CA PRO A 203 8.26 -11.64 -14.86
C PRO A 203 7.73 -11.18 -13.50
N CYS A 204 6.42 -11.01 -13.43
CA CYS A 204 5.72 -10.60 -12.23
C CYS A 204 4.56 -11.56 -11.98
N ALA A 205 4.52 -12.16 -10.80
CA ALA A 205 3.37 -12.89 -10.31
C ALA A 205 2.58 -11.97 -9.37
N LYS A 206 1.30 -11.72 -9.65
CA LYS A 206 0.41 -10.92 -8.80
C LYS A 206 -0.81 -11.75 -8.40
N LEU A 207 -0.87 -12.17 -7.14
CA LEU A 207 -2.05 -12.84 -6.58
C LEU A 207 -2.84 -11.85 -5.73
N LYS A 208 -4.12 -11.66 -6.08
CA LYS A 208 -5.06 -10.88 -5.25
C LYS A 208 -5.54 -11.73 -4.07
N LEU A 209 -5.38 -11.20 -2.86
CA LEU A 209 -5.94 -11.72 -1.62
C LEU A 209 -7.12 -10.83 -1.25
N GLU A 210 -8.34 -11.37 -1.34
CA GLU A 210 -9.57 -10.62 -1.13
C GLU A 210 -9.89 -10.58 0.37
N ALA A 211 -10.30 -9.43 0.91
CA ALA A 211 -10.63 -9.29 2.33
C ALA A 211 -11.67 -10.33 2.83
N ALA A 212 -12.53 -10.81 1.93
CA ALA A 212 -13.53 -11.84 2.19
C ALA A 212 -13.05 -13.27 1.91
N ASP A 213 -11.76 -13.50 1.62
CA ASP A 213 -11.21 -14.85 1.46
C ASP A 213 -11.41 -15.61 2.78
N VAL A 214 -12.36 -16.54 2.77
CA VAL A 214 -12.65 -17.51 3.82
C VAL A 214 -11.96 -18.83 3.45
N GLU A 215 -11.77 -19.72 4.42
CA GLU A 215 -11.36 -21.08 4.10
C GLU A 215 -12.23 -21.67 2.98
N PRO A 216 -11.61 -22.15 1.89
CA PRO A 216 -12.37 -22.63 0.76
C PRO A 216 -13.06 -23.95 1.11
N GLN A 217 -14.29 -24.13 0.61
CA GLN A 217 -15.07 -25.35 0.81
C GLN A 217 -14.39 -26.59 0.21
N LYS A 218 -13.59 -26.40 -0.83
CA LYS A 218 -12.79 -27.45 -1.47
C LYS A 218 -11.34 -27.00 -1.59
N LYS A 219 -10.46 -27.67 -0.87
CA LYS A 219 -9.01 -27.51 -0.97
C LYS A 219 -8.46 -28.47 -2.02
N LEU A 220 -7.62 -27.97 -2.93
CA LEU A 220 -6.92 -28.84 -3.88
C LEU A 220 -5.76 -29.56 -3.21
N SER A 221 -5.43 -30.73 -3.75
CA SER A 221 -4.24 -31.47 -3.33
C SER A 221 -2.96 -30.75 -3.76
N PRO A 222 -1.82 -30.98 -3.08
CA PRO A 222 -0.54 -30.36 -3.45
C PRO A 222 -0.12 -30.60 -4.90
N SER A 223 -0.41 -31.79 -5.44
CA SER A 223 -0.11 -32.13 -6.84
C SER A 223 -0.99 -31.36 -7.83
N GLU A 224 -2.26 -31.12 -7.50
CA GLU A 224 -3.15 -30.28 -8.31
C GLU A 224 -2.71 -28.81 -8.29
N ILE A 225 -2.28 -28.31 -7.13
CA ILE A 225 -1.72 -26.95 -6.97
C ILE A 225 -0.47 -26.79 -7.83
N GLU A 226 0.50 -27.71 -7.71
CA GLU A 226 1.72 -27.68 -8.51
C GLU A 226 1.40 -27.71 -10.00
N LYS A 227 0.50 -28.61 -10.43
CA LYS A 227 0.11 -28.74 -11.83
C LYS A 227 -0.48 -27.44 -12.39
N ARG A 228 -1.38 -26.78 -11.65
CA ARG A 228 -1.99 -25.51 -12.08
C ARG A 228 -0.97 -24.37 -12.17
N ALA A 229 -0.10 -24.26 -11.16
CA ALA A 229 0.98 -23.26 -11.16
C ALA A 229 1.92 -23.48 -12.35
N ARG A 230 2.38 -24.71 -12.54
CA ARG A 230 3.27 -25.09 -13.65
C ARG A 230 2.64 -24.78 -15.01
N GLN A 231 1.39 -25.18 -15.24
CA GLN A 231 0.70 -24.88 -16.50
C GLN A 231 0.58 -23.37 -16.76
N THR A 232 0.36 -22.56 -15.72
CA THR A 232 0.27 -21.11 -15.87
C THR A 232 1.64 -20.49 -16.13
N PHE A 233 2.67 -20.98 -15.44
CA PHE A 233 4.06 -20.57 -15.61
C PHE A 233 4.59 -20.93 -17.00
N ASP A 234 4.35 -22.14 -17.48
CA ASP A 234 4.79 -22.61 -18.79
C ASP A 234 4.22 -21.72 -19.91
N LYS A 235 2.95 -21.32 -19.81
CA LYS A 235 2.35 -20.35 -20.75
C LYS A 235 3.05 -18.98 -20.74
N MET A 236 3.46 -18.50 -19.57
CA MET A 236 4.23 -17.26 -19.47
C MET A 236 5.61 -17.42 -20.12
N VAL A 237 6.28 -18.56 -19.89
CA VAL A 237 7.58 -18.88 -20.50
C VAL A 237 7.46 -19.01 -22.02
N GLU A 238 6.43 -19.69 -22.53
CA GLU A 238 6.12 -19.76 -23.97
C GLU A 238 5.91 -18.37 -24.57
N ARG A 239 5.15 -17.50 -23.89
CA ARG A 239 4.98 -16.11 -24.30
C ARG A 239 6.30 -15.34 -24.31
N LEU A 240 7.15 -15.57 -23.32
CA LEU A 240 8.48 -14.98 -23.23
C LEU A 240 9.37 -15.43 -24.40
N HIS A 241 9.38 -16.72 -24.72
CA HIS A 241 10.09 -17.23 -25.91
C HIS A 241 9.51 -16.69 -27.22
N GLY A 242 8.19 -16.55 -27.32
CA GLY A 242 7.53 -16.00 -28.50
C GLY A 242 7.85 -14.52 -28.75
N ILE A 243 7.86 -13.69 -27.70
CA ILE A 243 8.13 -12.25 -27.81
C ILE A 243 9.62 -11.99 -28.04
N TYR A 244 10.49 -12.65 -27.28
CA TYR A 244 11.92 -12.31 -27.23
C TYR A 244 12.81 -13.26 -28.04
N LYS A 245 12.23 -14.31 -28.64
CA LYS A 245 12.94 -15.34 -29.44
C LYS A 245 14.17 -15.92 -28.74
N ALA A 246 14.13 -15.92 -27.41
CA ALA A 246 15.29 -16.20 -26.57
C ALA A 246 15.17 -17.59 -25.95
N GLU A 247 15.77 -18.59 -26.59
CA GLU A 247 15.93 -19.95 -26.03
C GLU A 247 16.75 -19.98 -24.73
N SER A 248 17.38 -18.85 -24.37
CA SER A 248 18.23 -18.72 -23.19
C SER A 248 17.49 -18.75 -21.86
N PHE A 249 16.16 -18.56 -21.86
CA PHE A 249 15.37 -18.56 -20.63
C PHE A 249 14.83 -19.95 -20.34
N GLN A 250 15.59 -20.71 -19.58
CA GLN A 250 15.20 -22.03 -19.08
C GLN A 250 14.91 -21.94 -17.59
N PHE A 251 13.88 -22.63 -17.14
CA PHE A 251 13.48 -22.65 -15.74
C PHE A 251 13.31 -24.10 -15.27
N GLN A 252 13.71 -24.35 -14.03
CA GLN A 252 13.46 -25.63 -13.35
C GLN A 252 12.55 -25.42 -12.15
N PHE A 253 11.69 -26.38 -11.89
CA PHE A 253 10.93 -26.41 -10.66
C PHE A 253 11.85 -26.77 -9.49
N VAL A 254 11.70 -26.06 -8.37
CA VAL A 254 12.50 -26.26 -7.17
C VAL A 254 11.70 -26.96 -6.10
N ASN A 255 10.59 -26.37 -5.66
CA ASN A 255 9.76 -26.92 -4.60
C ASN A 255 8.34 -26.35 -4.60
N LEU A 256 7.52 -26.92 -3.72
CA LEU A 256 6.20 -26.45 -3.35
C LEU A 256 6.19 -26.24 -1.83
N GLN A 257 5.88 -25.02 -1.40
CA GLN A 257 5.79 -24.68 0.03
C GLN A 257 4.44 -24.07 0.37
N ARG A 258 3.90 -24.41 1.54
CA ARG A 258 2.67 -23.79 2.06
C ARG A 258 3.06 -22.65 2.99
N ALA A 259 2.69 -21.42 2.63
CA ALA A 259 2.89 -20.24 3.42
C ALA A 259 1.64 -19.94 4.26
N ARG A 260 1.87 -19.52 5.51
CA ARG A 260 0.84 -19.08 6.44
C ARG A 260 0.95 -17.56 6.60
N LEU A 261 -0.12 -16.85 6.29
CA LEU A 261 -0.17 -15.39 6.30
C LEU A 261 -1.15 -14.90 7.38
N PRO A 262 -0.75 -13.98 8.27
CA PRO A 262 -1.67 -13.21 9.11
C PRO A 262 -2.69 -12.50 8.24
N TRP A 263 -3.98 -12.74 8.49
CA TRP A 263 -5.03 -12.29 7.58
C TRP A 263 -6.00 -11.30 8.21
N ARG A 264 -6.70 -11.71 9.26
CA ARG A 264 -7.71 -10.86 9.91
C ARG A 264 -7.79 -11.17 11.40
N LEU A 265 -8.47 -10.29 12.13
CA LEU A 265 -8.81 -10.55 13.52
C LEU A 265 -10.19 -11.25 13.60
N ASN A 266 -10.30 -12.25 14.47
CA ASN A 266 -11.60 -12.84 14.81
C ASN A 266 -12.35 -11.98 15.84
N ALA A 267 -13.55 -12.41 16.24
CA ALA A 267 -14.38 -11.70 17.21
C ALA A 267 -13.70 -11.56 18.58
N GLU A 268 -12.79 -12.48 18.91
CA GLU A 268 -12.00 -12.50 20.14
C GLU A 268 -10.70 -11.67 20.05
N GLY A 269 -10.42 -11.03 18.91
CA GLY A 269 -9.23 -10.21 18.69
C GLY A 269 -7.94 -11.01 18.41
N GLN A 270 -8.05 -12.29 18.09
CA GLN A 270 -6.94 -13.16 17.70
C GLN A 270 -6.71 -13.14 16.19
N ILE A 271 -5.45 -13.30 15.78
CA ILE A 271 -5.06 -13.32 14.36
C ILE A 271 -5.43 -14.66 13.72
N GLU A 272 -6.38 -14.64 12.80
CA GLU A 272 -6.66 -15.73 11.86
C GLU A 272 -5.66 -15.70 10.70
N SER A 273 -5.35 -16.89 10.19
CA SER A 273 -4.36 -17.06 9.12
C SER A 273 -5.00 -17.49 7.82
N LEU A 274 -4.52 -16.92 6.72
CA LEU A 274 -4.77 -17.38 5.36
C LEU A 274 -3.61 -18.28 4.93
N TYR A 275 -3.92 -19.40 4.30
CA TYR A 275 -2.92 -20.29 3.73
C TYR A 275 -2.85 -20.09 2.22
N VAL A 276 -1.62 -20.00 1.69
CA VAL A 276 -1.34 -19.93 0.26
C VAL A 276 -0.18 -20.86 -0.07
N TRP A 277 -0.06 -21.24 -1.32
CA TRP A 277 1.03 -22.06 -1.82
C TRP A 277 2.01 -21.21 -2.63
N ALA A 278 3.29 -21.35 -2.31
CA ALA A 278 4.42 -20.84 -3.06
C ALA A 278 4.97 -21.97 -3.94
N VAL A 279 4.81 -21.84 -5.26
CA VAL A 279 5.39 -22.79 -6.23
C VAL A 279 6.62 -22.15 -6.83
N GLN A 280 7.80 -22.67 -6.49
CA GLN A 280 9.07 -22.00 -6.78
C GLN A 280 9.73 -22.56 -8.04
N PHE A 281 10.14 -21.66 -8.92
CA PHE A 281 10.89 -21.93 -10.15
C PHE A 281 12.20 -21.17 -10.11
N GLN A 282 13.24 -21.75 -10.70
CA GLN A 282 14.57 -21.15 -10.75
C GLN A 282 15.07 -21.10 -12.18
N GLU A 283 15.65 -19.97 -12.58
CA GLU A 283 16.30 -19.83 -13.88
C GLU A 283 17.56 -20.73 -13.95
N VAL A 284 17.61 -21.59 -14.97
CA VAL A 284 18.76 -22.43 -15.29
C VAL A 284 19.77 -21.59 -16.08
N ARG A 285 20.70 -20.95 -15.38
CA ARG A 285 21.72 -20.11 -16.00
C ARG A 285 22.89 -20.91 -16.55
N THR A 286 23.38 -20.54 -17.74
CA THR A 286 24.72 -20.95 -18.20
C THR A 286 25.80 -20.27 -17.34
N LYS A 287 26.92 -20.96 -17.06
CA LYS A 287 27.98 -20.68 -16.06
C LYS A 287 28.61 -19.25 -16.02
N ARG A 288 28.15 -18.30 -16.85
CA ARG A 288 28.77 -16.97 -17.03
C ARG A 288 28.28 -15.87 -16.07
N LEU A 289 27.21 -16.10 -15.29
CA LEU A 289 26.69 -15.12 -14.32
C LEU A 289 27.08 -15.52 -12.89
N LYS A 290 27.72 -14.61 -12.14
CA LYS A 290 28.23 -14.83 -10.78
C LYS A 290 27.17 -14.71 -9.68
N THR A 291 26.01 -14.11 -9.97
CA THR A 291 24.91 -13.97 -9.01
C THR A 291 24.11 -15.27 -8.88
N PRO A 292 23.78 -15.71 -7.65
CA PRO A 292 22.92 -16.86 -7.45
C PRO A 292 21.58 -16.66 -8.18
N PRO A 293 20.97 -17.71 -8.76
CA PRO A 293 19.72 -17.55 -9.47
C PRO A 293 18.60 -17.31 -8.47
N GLU A 294 17.89 -16.18 -8.62
CA GLU A 294 16.72 -15.85 -7.81
C GLU A 294 15.56 -16.81 -8.11
N LEU A 295 14.76 -17.07 -7.07
CA LEU A 295 13.58 -17.91 -7.17
C LEU A 295 12.39 -17.05 -7.61
N PHE A 296 11.71 -17.47 -8.67
CA PHE A 296 10.42 -16.93 -9.06
C PHE A 296 9.30 -17.78 -8.47
N THR A 297 8.42 -17.17 -7.71
CA THR A 297 7.33 -17.79 -6.97
C THR A 297 6.00 -17.52 -7.66
N VAL A 298 5.36 -18.59 -8.13
CA VAL A 298 3.96 -18.55 -8.55
C VAL A 298 3.08 -18.83 -7.34
N TRP A 299 2.38 -17.79 -6.87
CA TRP A 299 1.45 -17.90 -5.74
C TRP A 299 0.13 -18.53 -6.16
N VAL A 300 -0.39 -19.45 -5.34
CA VAL A 300 -1.67 -20.13 -5.57
C VAL A 300 -2.49 -20.20 -4.27
N LYS A 301 -3.78 -19.86 -4.33
CA LYS A 301 -4.72 -20.06 -3.21
C LYS A 301 -5.07 -21.54 -3.05
N GLU A 302 -5.62 -21.92 -1.89
CA GLU A 302 -6.00 -23.31 -1.61
C GLU A 302 -7.13 -23.85 -2.51
N ASP A 303 -7.95 -22.97 -3.09
CA ASP A 303 -8.99 -23.28 -4.08
C ASP A 303 -8.43 -23.50 -5.51
N GLY A 304 -7.13 -23.24 -5.69
CA GLY A 304 -6.43 -23.33 -6.97
C GLY A 304 -6.50 -22.09 -7.84
N THR A 305 -6.90 -20.94 -7.30
CA THR A 305 -6.73 -19.63 -7.95
C THR A 305 -5.24 -19.29 -8.03
N VAL A 306 -4.72 -19.13 -9.25
CA VAL A 306 -3.29 -18.86 -9.53
C VAL A 306 -3.05 -17.36 -9.70
N ALA A 307 -1.87 -16.89 -9.33
CA ALA A 307 -1.43 -15.51 -9.57
C ALA A 307 -1.56 -15.11 -11.06
N ASP A 308 -1.93 -13.86 -11.32
CA ASP A 308 -1.86 -13.27 -12.64
C ASP A 308 -0.38 -13.05 -12.99
N LEU A 309 0.08 -13.70 -14.07
CA LEU A 309 1.47 -13.65 -14.52
C LEU A 309 1.62 -12.65 -15.66
N ARG A 310 2.44 -11.62 -15.44
CA ARG A 310 2.71 -10.57 -16.42
C ARG A 310 4.20 -10.44 -16.69
N LEU A 311 4.53 -9.96 -17.88
CA LEU A 311 5.88 -9.57 -18.25
C LEU A 311 5.91 -8.06 -18.33
N ILE A 312 6.82 -7.44 -17.59
CA ILE A 312 7.12 -6.00 -17.68
C ILE A 312 8.44 -5.87 -18.42
N ASP A 313 8.42 -5.20 -19.56
CA ASP A 313 9.63 -4.87 -20.32
C ASP A 313 10.12 -3.48 -19.89
N GLU A 314 11.42 -3.34 -19.64
CA GLU A 314 12.06 -2.04 -19.38
C GLU A 314 11.84 -1.06 -20.53
N ARG A 315 11.73 -1.57 -21.75
CA ARG A 315 11.58 -0.79 -22.97
C ARG A 315 10.22 -0.11 -23.07
N ASP A 316 9.20 -0.65 -22.41
CA ASP A 316 7.84 -0.12 -22.40
C ASP A 316 7.65 1.05 -21.41
N ARG A 317 8.70 1.41 -20.65
CA ARG A 317 8.65 2.50 -19.65
C ARG A 317 8.92 3.90 -20.22
N ASN A 318 9.16 4.04 -21.52
CA ASN A 318 9.39 5.31 -22.22
C ASN A 318 8.36 5.55 -23.32
#